data_AF-A0A1L7UZQ5-F1
#
_entry.id   AF-A0A1L7UZQ5-F1
#
_cell.length_a   1.000
_cell.length_b   1.000
_cell.length_c   1.000
_cell.angle_alpha   90.00
_cell.angle_beta   90.00
_cell.angle_gamma   90.00
#
_symmetry.space_group_name_H-M   'P 1'
#
loop_
_entity.id
_entity.type
_entity.pdbx_description
1 polymer ?
#
loop_
_entity_poly.entity_id
_entity_poly.type
_entity_poly.pdbx_seq_one_letter_code
_entity_poly.pdbx_strand_id
1 'polypeptide(L)'
;MDSTQSGDQKVYAMTQEGDDFIPETAKWTCKSGPTESQCGHVNKDIRNKICERCHKIRSNAVAHVEERLDEGVKGRCWEIRGVTAYGAEVWTYEFGRKKNEFWARFDSHPNNL
;
A
#
# COMPACT_ATOMS: atom_id res chain seq x y z
N MET A 1 3.60 26.27 25.43
CA MET A 1 3.74 25.70 24.07
C MET A 1 2.76 24.56 24.00
N ASP A 2 1.74 24.75 23.20
CA ASP A 2 0.58 23.86 23.05
C ASP A 2 1.09 22.53 22.46
N SER A 3 1.14 21.48 23.29
CA SER A 3 1.40 20.13 22.82
C SER A 3 0.09 19.61 22.29
N THR A 4 -0.21 20.00 21.05
CA THR A 4 -1.30 19.40 20.28
C THR A 4 -0.94 17.94 20.12
N GLN A 5 -1.41 17.09 21.04
CA GLN A 5 -1.48 15.66 20.83
C GLN A 5 -2.37 15.46 19.61
N SER A 6 -1.70 15.38 18.46
CA SER A 6 -2.24 14.97 17.17
C SER A 6 -3.13 13.75 17.44
N GLY A 7 -4.44 13.93 17.25
CA GLY A 7 -5.44 12.97 17.69
C GLY A 7 -5.09 11.57 17.23
N ASP A 8 -5.18 10.60 18.14
CA ASP A 8 -4.90 9.17 17.98
C ASP A 8 -4.86 8.72 16.51
N GLN A 9 -3.73 8.91 15.83
CA GLN A 9 -3.51 8.33 14.52
C GLN A 9 -3.30 6.86 14.77
N LYS A 10 -4.40 6.10 14.80
CA LYS A 10 -4.36 4.66 15.03
C LYS A 10 -3.45 4.05 13.97
N VAL A 11 -2.43 3.36 14.44
CA VAL A 11 -1.40 2.73 13.62
C VAL A 11 -1.87 1.36 13.19
N TYR A 12 -1.87 1.09 11.88
CA TYR A 12 -2.13 -0.23 11.34
C TYR A 12 -0.88 -1.12 11.45
N ALA A 13 0.28 -0.62 11.01
CA ALA A 13 1.54 -1.34 11.04
C ALA A 13 2.74 -0.38 11.08
N MET A 14 3.82 -0.82 11.71
CA MET A 14 5.12 -0.14 11.62
C MET A 14 5.87 -0.62 10.38
N THR A 15 6.64 0.28 9.78
CA THR A 15 7.58 -0.08 8.71
C THR A 15 8.77 -0.87 9.25
N GLN A 16 9.42 -1.65 8.41
CA GLN A 16 10.60 -2.44 8.76
C GLN A 16 11.75 -1.56 9.26
N GLU A 17 11.88 -0.35 8.71
CA GLU A 17 12.89 0.63 9.09
C GLU A 17 12.65 1.21 10.49
N GLY A 18 11.40 1.17 10.98
CA GLY A 18 11.02 1.56 12.34
C GLY A 18 10.84 3.06 12.56
N ASP A 19 11.04 3.89 11.53
CA ASP A 19 10.96 5.36 11.59
C ASP A 19 9.79 5.94 10.79
N ASP A 20 8.84 5.09 10.40
CA ASP A 20 7.60 5.42 9.71
C ASP A 20 6.50 4.37 10.00
N PHE A 21 5.24 4.72 9.76
CA PHE A 21 4.09 3.86 10.05
C PHE A 21 2.98 4.02 9.02
N ILE A 22 2.17 2.97 8.89
CA ILE A 22 0.97 2.97 8.07
C ILE A 22 -0.23 3.30 8.97
N PRO A 23 -0.98 4.37 8.69
CA PRO A 23 -2.17 4.71 9.46
C PRO A 23 -3.34 3.78 9.09
N GLU A 24 -4.29 3.62 10.00
CA GLU A 24 -5.54 2.86 9.74
C GLU A 24 -6.42 3.48 8.66
N THR A 25 -6.21 4.76 8.33
CA THR A 25 -6.88 5.45 7.23
C THR A 25 -6.29 5.15 5.87
N ALA A 26 -5.17 4.41 5.80
CA ALA A 26 -4.56 4.03 4.55
C ALA A 26 -5.50 3.15 3.71
N LYS A 27 -5.38 3.29 2.39
CA LYS A 27 -5.94 2.37 1.40
C LYS A 27 -4.83 1.43 0.95
N TRP A 28 -5.19 0.37 0.21
CA TRP A 28 -4.16 -0.47 -0.41
C TRP A 28 -4.52 -0.96 -1.82
N THR A 29 -3.53 -0.92 -2.69
CA THR A 29 -3.59 -1.39 -4.06
C THR A 29 -3.11 -2.84 -4.14
N CYS A 30 -3.96 -3.72 -4.69
CA CYS A 30 -3.66 -5.14 -4.83
C CYS A 30 -2.69 -5.42 -5.98
N LYS A 31 -1.55 -6.04 -5.65
CA LYS A 31 -0.52 -6.47 -6.61
C LYS A 31 -0.51 -7.98 -6.86
N SER A 32 -1.65 -8.64 -6.66
CA SER A 32 -1.77 -10.07 -6.94
C SER A 32 -1.74 -10.35 -8.44
N GLY A 33 -0.78 -11.16 -8.90
CA GLY A 33 -0.59 -11.53 -10.31
C GLY A 33 0.85 -11.30 -10.79
N PRO A 34 1.22 -11.78 -11.99
CA PRO A 34 2.49 -11.41 -12.62
C PRO A 34 2.49 -9.89 -12.92
N THR A 35 3.66 -9.25 -12.96
CA THR A 35 3.80 -7.78 -13.03
C THR A 35 2.94 -7.11 -14.11
N GLU A 36 2.75 -7.76 -15.26
CA GLU A 36 1.96 -7.28 -16.40
C GLU A 36 0.46 -7.52 -16.28
N SER A 37 0.01 -8.32 -15.31
CA SER A 37 -1.40 -8.69 -15.12
C SER A 37 -1.82 -8.67 -13.64
N GLN A 38 -1.14 -7.90 -12.79
CA GLN A 38 -1.60 -7.80 -11.40
C GLN A 38 -2.93 -7.03 -11.31
N CYS A 39 -3.68 -7.26 -10.22
CA CYS A 39 -5.08 -6.85 -10.11
C CYS A 39 -5.35 -5.33 -10.20
N GLY A 40 -4.49 -4.49 -9.63
CA GLY A 40 -4.64 -3.02 -9.72
C GLY A 40 -5.67 -2.42 -8.76
N HIS A 41 -6.55 -3.23 -8.19
CA HIS A 41 -7.67 -2.72 -7.44
C HIS A 41 -7.26 -2.04 -6.13
N VAL A 42 -7.78 -0.83 -5.91
CA VAL A 42 -7.64 -0.06 -4.66
C VAL A 42 -8.75 -0.46 -3.69
N ASN A 43 -8.37 -1.10 -2.59
CA ASN A 43 -9.24 -1.46 -1.48
C ASN A 43 -9.21 -0.34 -0.45
N LYS A 44 -10.38 0.07 0.04
CA LYS A 44 -10.52 1.27 0.88
C LYS A 44 -10.13 1.05 2.34
N ASP A 45 -10.14 -0.20 2.80
CA ASP A 45 -9.85 -0.57 4.18
C ASP A 45 -8.51 -1.34 4.26
N ILE A 46 -7.51 -0.75 4.93
CA ILE A 46 -6.22 -1.39 5.17
C ILE A 46 -6.32 -2.64 6.05
N ARG A 47 -7.33 -2.75 6.92
CA ARG A 47 -7.51 -3.94 7.76
C ARG A 47 -8.13 -5.10 6.99
N ASN A 48 -8.92 -4.82 5.95
CA ASN A 48 -9.41 -5.86 5.06
C ASN A 48 -8.28 -6.38 4.17
N LYS A 49 -7.79 -7.58 4.49
CA LYS A 49 -6.72 -8.25 3.73
C LYS A 49 -7.21 -8.96 2.47
N ILE A 50 -8.51 -9.02 2.20
CA ILE A 50 -9.04 -9.69 1.01
C ILE A 50 -9.31 -8.63 -0.05
N CYS A 51 -8.75 -8.82 -1.24
CA CYS A 51 -9.02 -7.90 -2.34
C CYS A 51 -10.50 -7.99 -2.78
N GLU A 52 -11.20 -6.87 -2.81
CA GLU A 52 -12.62 -6.82 -3.19
C GLU A 52 -12.86 -7.21 -4.66
N ARG A 53 -11.86 -7.03 -5.54
CA ARG A 53 -11.96 -7.36 -6.97
C ARG A 53 -11.56 -8.79 -7.31
N CYS A 54 -10.42 -9.27 -6.80
CA CYS A 54 -9.88 -10.59 -7.18
C CYS A 54 -9.98 -11.64 -6.06
N HIS A 55 -10.49 -11.27 -4.89
CA HIS A 55 -10.71 -12.12 -3.72
C HIS A 55 -9.45 -12.83 -3.19
N LYS A 56 -8.26 -12.42 -3.64
CA LYS A 56 -6.98 -12.93 -3.13
C LYS A 56 -6.62 -12.26 -1.81
N ILE A 57 -6.01 -13.04 -0.93
CA ILE A 57 -5.43 -12.56 0.33
C ILE A 57 -4.21 -11.70 0.01
N ARG A 58 -4.13 -10.55 0.67
CA ARG A 58 -3.05 -9.60 0.56
C ARG A 58 -1.74 -10.25 1.00
N SER A 59 -0.83 -10.32 0.04
CA SER A 59 0.53 -10.85 0.18
C SER A 59 1.54 -10.04 -0.62
N ASN A 60 1.05 -9.24 -1.58
CA ASN A 60 1.79 -8.27 -2.36
C ASN A 60 0.87 -7.06 -2.60
N ALA A 61 1.24 -5.90 -2.08
CA ALA A 61 0.42 -4.70 -2.14
C ALA A 61 1.24 -3.43 -1.89
N VAL A 62 0.63 -2.31 -2.25
CA VAL A 62 1.05 -0.96 -1.87
C VAL A 62 -0.02 -0.34 -0.99
N ALA A 63 0.33 0.13 0.20
CA ALA A 63 -0.52 0.96 1.04
C ALA A 63 -0.24 2.45 0.77
N HIS A 64 -1.26 3.29 0.88
CA HIS A 64 -1.14 4.71 0.59
C HIS A 64 -2.18 5.56 1.32
N VAL A 65 -1.78 6.78 1.66
CA VAL A 65 -2.68 7.87 2.03
C VAL A 65 -2.62 8.89 0.89
N GLU A 66 -3.78 9.24 0.30
CA GLU A 66 -3.93 9.98 -0.96
C GLU A 66 -3.77 9.14 -2.25
N GLU A 67 -4.10 9.71 -3.41
CA GLU A 67 -4.27 8.96 -4.67
C GLU A 67 -2.98 8.75 -5.47
N ARG A 68 -1.86 9.40 -5.12
CA ARG A 68 -0.62 9.32 -5.91
C ARG A 68 0.30 8.18 -5.48
N LEU A 69 0.22 7.09 -6.24
CA LEU A 69 0.97 5.84 -6.06
C LEU A 69 2.42 5.89 -6.59
N ASP A 70 2.79 6.93 -7.35
CA ASP A 70 4.00 6.98 -8.18
C ASP A 70 5.26 7.48 -7.45
N GLU A 71 5.10 8.14 -6.32
CA GLU A 71 6.23 8.87 -5.72
C GLU A 71 6.93 8.15 -4.57
N GLY A 72 6.36 7.06 -4.01
CA GLY A 72 7.01 6.29 -2.94
C GLY A 72 7.44 7.16 -1.76
N VAL A 73 6.62 8.14 -1.41
CA VAL A 73 6.99 9.16 -0.43
C VAL A 73 6.82 8.61 0.98
N LYS A 74 7.88 8.70 1.79
CA LYS A 74 7.86 8.38 3.23
C LYS A 74 6.69 9.12 3.91
N GLY A 75 5.95 8.42 4.77
CA GLY A 75 4.74 8.94 5.40
C GLY A 75 3.49 8.94 4.51
N ARG A 76 3.61 8.56 3.24
CA ARG A 76 2.47 8.54 2.28
C ARG A 76 2.26 7.22 1.55
N CYS A 77 3.30 6.43 1.30
CA CYS A 77 3.22 5.19 0.54
C CYS A 77 4.15 4.12 1.08
N TRP A 78 3.67 2.87 1.12
CA TRP A 78 4.41 1.72 1.63
C TRP A 78 4.17 0.48 0.78
N GLU A 79 5.18 -0.37 0.63
CA GLU A 79 5.11 -1.61 -0.13
C GLU A 79 5.34 -2.82 0.78
N ILE A 80 4.65 -3.93 0.52
CA ILE A 80 4.96 -5.21 1.16
C ILE A 80 6.26 -5.77 0.58
N ARG A 81 7.31 -5.92 1.40
CA ARG A 81 8.55 -6.63 1.04
C ARG A 81 8.43 -8.15 1.15
N GLY A 82 7.55 -8.61 2.02
CA GLY A 82 7.33 -10.02 2.24
C GLY A 82 6.29 -10.28 3.31
N VAL A 83 5.98 -11.56 3.49
CA VAL A 83 5.12 -12.06 4.56
C VAL A 83 5.93 -13.04 5.39
N THR A 84 5.94 -12.87 6.70
CA THR A 84 6.66 -13.77 7.61
C THR A 84 6.02 -15.15 7.63
N ALA A 85 6.71 -16.14 8.21
CA ALA A 85 6.18 -17.50 8.39
C ALA A 85 4.86 -17.53 9.17
N TYR A 86 4.57 -16.52 10.00
CA TYR A 86 3.35 -16.40 10.79
C TYR A 86 2.27 -15.55 10.11
N GLY A 87 2.45 -15.15 8.85
CA GLY A 87 1.48 -14.36 8.10
C GLY A 87 1.50 -12.86 8.39
N ALA A 88 2.54 -12.35 9.06
CA ALA A 88 2.70 -10.91 9.29
C ALA A 88 3.28 -10.23 8.03
N GLU A 89 2.66 -9.14 7.60
CA GLU A 89 3.10 -8.34 6.45
C GLU A 89 4.28 -7.46 6.87
N VAL A 90 5.38 -7.52 6.12
CA VAL A 90 6.54 -6.65 6.32
C VAL A 90 6.43 -5.49 5.34
N TRP A 91 6.24 -4.29 5.87
CA TRP A 91 6.04 -3.07 5.09
C TRP A 91 7.31 -2.21 5.06
N THR A 92 7.54 -1.50 3.96
CA THR A 92 8.66 -0.57 3.79
C THR A 92 8.20 0.68 3.04
N TYR A 93 8.86 1.81 3.25
CA TYR A 93 8.75 2.98 2.35
C TYR A 93 9.82 2.97 1.26
N GLU A 94 10.80 2.05 1.29
CA GLU A 94 11.79 1.87 0.23
C GLU A 94 11.14 1.25 -1.01
N PHE A 95 10.46 2.12 -1.75
CA PHE A 95 9.69 1.79 -2.93
C PHE A 95 10.58 1.34 -4.09
N GLY A 96 10.28 0.18 -4.67
CA GLY A 96 10.93 -0.28 -5.89
C GLY A 96 10.50 0.55 -7.12
N ARG A 97 10.95 1.81 -7.26
CA ARG A 97 10.53 2.75 -8.32
C ARG A 97 10.46 2.13 -9.70
N LYS A 98 11.53 1.45 -10.14
CA LYS A 98 11.61 0.81 -11.48
C LYS A 98 10.54 -0.26 -11.75
N LYS A 99 10.00 -0.91 -10.71
CA LYS A 99 8.96 -1.95 -10.85
C LYS A 99 7.54 -1.37 -10.72
N ASN A 100 7.39 -0.25 -10.03
CA ASN A 100 6.11 0.40 -9.74
C ASN A 100 5.78 1.56 -10.71
N GLU A 101 6.75 2.11 -11.45
CA GLU A 101 6.51 3.10 -12.52
C GLU A 101 5.68 2.55 -13.68
N PHE A 102 5.78 1.25 -13.96
CA PHE A 102 4.90 0.57 -14.92
C PHE A 102 3.44 0.60 -14.45
N TRP A 103 3.23 0.52 -13.13
CA TRP A 103 1.93 0.38 -12.48
C TRP A 103 1.11 1.67 -12.41
N ALA A 104 1.74 2.80 -12.08
CA ALA A 104 1.07 4.10 -12.02
C ALA A 104 0.47 4.58 -13.37
N ARG A 105 0.91 4.00 -14.49
CA ARG A 105 0.44 4.36 -15.84
C ARG A 105 -0.82 3.62 -16.29
N PHE A 106 -1.16 2.47 -15.69
CA PHE A 106 -2.32 1.68 -16.11
C PHE A 106 -3.63 2.10 -15.43
N ASP A 107 -3.58 2.75 -14.27
CA ASP A 107 -4.78 3.26 -13.59
C ASP A 107 -5.23 4.65 -14.12
N SER A 108 -4.40 5.28 -14.97
CA SER A 108 -4.74 6.55 -15.65
C SER A 108 -5.53 6.36 -16.97
N HIS A 109 -5.90 5.13 -17.33
CA HIS A 109 -6.72 4.86 -18.52
C HIS A 109 -7.94 3.97 -18.20
N PRO A 110 -9.01 4.53 -17.61
CA PRO A 110 -10.32 3.92 -17.80
C PRO A 110 -10.75 4.20 -19.25
N ASN A 111 -10.80 3.15 -20.06
CA ASN A 111 -11.42 3.09 -21.40
C ASN A 111 -10.81 3.93 -22.53
N ASN A 112 -10.19 3.24 -23.49
CA ASN A 112 -10.32 3.54 -24.91
C ASN A 112 -9.93 2.29 -25.72
N LEU A 113 -10.79 1.27 -25.69
CA LEU A 113 -10.95 0.27 -26.75
C LEU A 113 -12.39 -0.23 -26.73
#